data_AF-M0CAC5-F1
#
_entry.id   AF-M0CAC5-F1
#
_cell.length_a   1.000
_cell.length_b   1.000
_cell.length_c   1.000
_cell.angle_alpha   90.00
_cell.angle_beta   90.00
_cell.angle_gamma   90.00
#
_symmetry.space_group_name_H-M   'P 1'
#
loop_
_entity.id
_entity.type
_entity.pdbx_description
1 polymer ?
#
loop_
_entity_poly.entity_id
_entity_poly.type
_entity_poly.pdbx_seq_one_letter_code
_entity_poly.pdbx_strand_id
1 'polypeptide(L)'
;MGVGSLVIWVVDVATALVVFAAFPDIALTPALVATAFFAVSVGNLAKVLPLSPGGIGLYEGAFTLIVFGLTNVAAPVAFAISIVDHVVKNAVTILGGLASMAWLNVSLTTAVEESREAGEVEAAAATED
;
A
#
# COMPACT_ATOMS: atom_id res chain seq x y z
N MET A 1 -12.48 3.13 -16.45
CA MET A 1 -12.34 2.41 -15.17
C MET A 1 -11.05 1.61 -15.07
N GLY A 2 -10.67 0.75 -16.03
CA GLY A 2 -9.46 -0.10 -15.90
C GLY A 2 -8.10 0.61 -16.04
N VAL A 3 -7.97 1.60 -16.94
CA VAL A 3 -6.67 2.22 -17.25
C VAL A 3 -6.07 2.95 -16.05
N GLY A 4 -6.88 3.72 -15.31
CA GLY A 4 -6.41 4.41 -14.10
C GLY A 4 -5.91 3.45 -13.03
N SER A 5 -6.63 2.33 -12.83
CA SER A 5 -6.21 1.27 -11.89
C SER A 5 -4.88 0.64 -12.30
N LEU A 6 -4.70 0.33 -13.59
CA LEU A 6 -3.44 -0.20 -14.11
C LEU A 6 -2.28 0.78 -13.91
N VAL A 7 -2.49 2.08 -14.13
CA VAL A 7 -1.45 3.10 -13.91
C VAL A 7 -1.04 3.13 -12.44
N ILE A 8 -2.00 3.11 -11.52
CA ILE A 8 -1.71 3.10 -10.08
C ILE A 8 -0.89 1.86 -9.71
N TRP A 9 -1.27 0.69 -10.22
CA TRP A 9 -0.52 -0.56 -10.01
C TRP A 9 0.91 -0.49 -10.55
N VAL A 10 1.11 0.06 -11.74
CA VAL A 10 2.44 0.22 -12.32
C VAL A 10 3.30 1.17 -11.49
N VAL A 11 2.73 2.29 -11.02
CA VAL A 11 3.43 3.25 -10.15
C VAL A 11 3.81 2.60 -8.81
N ASP A 12 2.93 1.77 -8.27
CA ASP A 12 3.14 1.07 -7.00
C ASP A 12 4.32 0.08 -7.08
N VAL A 13 4.41 -0.69 -8.17
CA VAL A 13 5.54 -1.58 -8.44
C VAL A 13 6.80 -0.79 -8.77
N ALA A 14 6.70 0.27 -9.57
CA ALA A 14 7.84 1.13 -9.91
C ALA A 14 8.46 1.76 -8.65
N THR A 15 7.63 2.17 -7.68
CA THR A 15 8.10 2.67 -6.38
C THR A 15 8.92 1.61 -5.66
N ALA A 16 8.43 0.37 -5.59
CA ALA A 16 9.18 -0.73 -4.97
C ALA A 16 10.52 -0.98 -5.68
N LEU A 17 10.57 -0.91 -7.01
CA LEU A 17 11.80 -1.06 -7.78
C LEU A 17 12.80 0.07 -7.50
N VAL A 18 12.34 1.30 -7.34
CA VAL A 18 13.18 2.44 -6.93
C VAL A 18 13.75 2.19 -5.53
N VAL A 19 12.95 1.66 -4.60
CA VAL A 19 13.44 1.32 -3.26
C VAL A 19 14.46 0.18 -3.34
N PHE A 20 14.22 -0.89 -4.10
CA PHE A 20 15.21 -1.95 -4.32
C PHE A 20 16.54 -1.39 -4.84
N ALA A 21 16.50 -0.51 -5.83
CA ALA A 21 17.69 0.12 -6.42
C ALA A 21 18.44 1.05 -5.44
N ALA A 22 17.80 1.49 -4.37
CA ALA A 22 18.43 2.33 -3.34
C ALA A 22 19.28 1.51 -2.35
N PHE A 23 19.10 0.18 -2.29
CA PHE A 23 19.90 -0.69 -1.43
C PHE A 23 21.17 -1.16 -2.17
N PRO A 24 22.34 -1.17 -1.49
CA PRO A 24 23.58 -1.62 -2.11
C PRO A 24 23.49 -3.09 -2.51
N ASP A 25 24.24 -3.45 -3.56
CA ASP A 25 24.37 -4.82 -4.07
C ASP A 25 23.08 -5.47 -4.62
N ILE A 26 21.99 -4.69 -4.77
CA ILE A 26 20.76 -5.16 -5.41
C ILE A 26 20.72 -4.74 -6.88
N ALA A 27 20.86 -5.72 -7.77
CA ALA A 27 20.67 -5.53 -9.20
C ALA A 27 19.21 -5.79 -9.62
N LEU A 28 18.62 -4.84 -10.37
CA LEU A 28 17.28 -4.99 -10.95
C LEU A 28 17.28 -5.94 -12.16
N THR A 29 17.37 -7.23 -11.88
CA THR A 29 17.22 -8.28 -12.91
C THR A 29 15.75 -8.43 -13.32
N PRO A 30 15.45 -8.96 -14.53
CA PRO A 30 14.07 -9.26 -14.93
C PRO A 30 13.34 -10.18 -13.94
N ALA A 31 14.06 -11.13 -13.33
CA ALA A 31 13.51 -11.99 -12.29
C ALA A 31 13.13 -11.19 -11.04
N LEU A 32 14.00 -10.27 -10.58
CA LEU A 32 13.68 -9.41 -9.43
C LEU A 32 12.49 -8.48 -9.73
N VAL A 33 12.36 -7.99 -10.96
CA VAL A 33 11.19 -7.19 -11.36
C VAL A 33 9.90 -8.00 -11.25
N ALA A 34 9.91 -9.25 -11.74
CA ALA A 34 8.77 -10.15 -11.58
C ALA A 34 8.48 -10.46 -10.11
N THR A 35 9.51 -10.70 -9.29
CA THR A 35 9.36 -10.90 -7.84
C THR A 35 8.78 -9.66 -7.16
N ALA A 36 9.27 -8.46 -7.48
CA ALA A 36 8.78 -7.21 -6.91
C ALA A 36 7.30 -7.00 -7.26
N PHE A 37 6.92 -7.24 -8.51
CA PHE A 37 5.51 -7.22 -8.92
C PHE A 37 4.66 -8.16 -8.05
N PHE A 38 5.11 -9.41 -7.87
CA PHE A 38 4.38 -10.39 -7.07
C PHE A 38 4.34 -10.01 -5.58
N ALA A 39 5.45 -9.57 -5.00
CA ALA A 39 5.56 -9.15 -3.61
C ALA A 39 4.62 -7.97 -3.30
N VAL A 40 4.60 -6.95 -4.17
CA VAL A 40 3.68 -5.81 -4.05
C VAL A 40 2.23 -6.25 -4.21
N SER A 41 1.93 -7.12 -5.17
CA SER A 41 0.58 -7.65 -5.40
C SER A 41 0.04 -8.39 -4.17
N VAL A 42 0.84 -9.31 -3.61
CA VAL A 42 0.46 -10.09 -2.43
C VAL A 42 0.42 -9.20 -1.19
N GLY A 43 1.36 -8.26 -1.05
CA GLY A 43 1.33 -7.27 0.04
C GLY A 43 0.05 -6.44 0.02
N ASN A 44 -0.38 -5.95 -1.15
CA ASN A 44 -1.63 -5.21 -1.30
C ASN A 44 -2.85 -6.09 -1.05
N LEU A 45 -2.83 -7.36 -1.48
CA LEU A 45 -3.88 -8.30 -1.14
C LEU A 45 -3.96 -8.53 0.37
N ALA A 46 -2.84 -8.56 1.07
CA ALA A 46 -2.84 -8.71 2.52
C ALA A 46 -3.58 -7.55 3.21
N LYS A 47 -3.48 -6.33 2.67
CA LYS A 47 -4.16 -5.14 3.19
C LYS A 47 -5.69 -5.20 3.11
N VAL A 48 -6.28 -6.10 2.31
CA VAL A 48 -7.75 -6.26 2.26
C VAL A 48 -8.28 -6.90 3.54
N LEU A 49 -7.41 -7.55 4.32
CA LEU A 49 -7.76 -8.11 5.60
C LEU A 49 -7.68 -7.01 6.67
N PRO A 50 -8.76 -6.72 7.42
CA PRO A 50 -8.81 -5.64 8.41
C PRO A 50 -8.11 -6.05 9.73
N LEU A 51 -6.88 -6.55 9.63
CA LEU A 51 -6.11 -7.09 10.75
C LEU A 51 -5.26 -6.03 11.44
N SER A 52 -4.78 -5.04 10.68
CA SER A 52 -4.02 -3.90 11.22
C SER A 52 -4.35 -2.60 10.47
N PRO A 53 -4.29 -1.44 11.15
CA PRO A 53 -4.48 -0.15 10.49
C PRO A 53 -3.48 0.04 9.34
N GLY A 54 -3.99 0.30 8.13
CA GLY A 54 -3.17 0.46 6.92
C GLY A 54 -2.41 -0.80 6.48
N GLY A 55 -2.69 -1.97 7.09
CA GLY A 55 -1.98 -3.22 6.82
C GLY A 55 -0.51 -3.22 7.24
N ILE A 56 -0.14 -2.37 8.21
CA ILE A 56 1.21 -2.32 8.80
C ILE A 56 1.53 -3.67 9.45
N GLY A 57 2.72 -4.20 9.17
CA GLY A 57 3.21 -5.52 9.58
C GLY A 57 2.83 -6.63 8.61
N LEU A 58 1.62 -6.60 8.05
CA LEU A 58 1.13 -7.65 7.16
C LEU A 58 1.67 -7.48 5.73
N TYR A 59 1.72 -6.24 5.23
CA TYR A 59 2.37 -5.92 3.96
C TYR A 59 3.85 -6.30 3.99
N GLU A 60 4.56 -5.87 5.03
CA GLU A 60 5.99 -6.07 5.22
C GLU A 60 6.33 -7.55 5.34
N GLY A 61 5.53 -8.31 6.11
CA GLY A 61 5.69 -9.75 6.24
C GLY A 61 5.50 -10.48 4.90
N ALA A 62 4.40 -10.20 4.20
CA ALA A 62 4.12 -10.82 2.90
C ALA A 62 5.21 -10.49 1.85
N PHE A 63 5.57 -9.21 1.73
CA PHE A 63 6.63 -8.77 0.83
C PHE A 63 7.96 -9.46 1.14
N THR A 64 8.35 -9.47 2.41
CA THR A 64 9.61 -10.09 2.87
C THR A 64 9.66 -11.57 2.55
N LEU A 65 8.59 -12.32 2.86
CA LEU A 65 8.52 -13.76 2.59
C LEU A 65 8.65 -14.08 1.10
N ILE A 66 7.98 -13.31 0.24
CA ILE A 66 8.08 -13.49 -1.21
C ILE A 66 9.49 -13.18 -1.71
N VAL A 67 10.05 -12.04 -1.31
CA VAL A 67 11.38 -11.61 -1.80
C VAL A 67 12.47 -12.54 -1.30
N PHE A 68 12.47 -12.89 -0.02
CA PHE A 68 13.42 -13.84 0.55
C PHE A 68 13.24 -15.25 -0.04
N GLY A 69 12.00 -15.67 -0.29
CA GLY A 69 11.70 -17.01 -0.81
C GLY A 69 12.00 -17.20 -2.30
N LEU A 70 11.97 -16.13 -3.09
CA LEU A 70 12.13 -16.20 -4.54
C LEU A 70 13.45 -15.57 -5.05
N THR A 71 14.27 -15.02 -4.16
CA THR A 71 15.54 -14.36 -4.52
C THR A 71 16.64 -14.71 -3.52
N ASN A 72 17.85 -14.22 -3.76
CA ASN A 72 18.95 -14.32 -2.82
C ASN A 72 19.05 -13.10 -1.86
N VAL A 73 18.03 -12.23 -1.82
CA VAL A 73 18.00 -11.08 -0.91
C VAL A 73 17.74 -11.61 0.50
N ALA A 74 18.66 -11.33 1.43
CA ALA A 74 18.52 -11.76 2.82
C ALA A 74 17.25 -11.18 3.47
N ALA A 75 16.59 -11.98 4.33
CA ALA A 75 15.33 -11.58 4.96
C ALA A 75 15.38 -10.22 5.69
N PRO A 76 16.43 -9.85 6.46
CA PRO A 76 16.51 -8.53 7.08
C PRO A 76 16.54 -7.38 6.06
N VAL A 77 17.18 -7.60 4.90
CA VAL A 77 17.27 -6.60 3.82
C VAL A 77 15.92 -6.48 3.12
N ALA A 78 15.27 -7.60 2.79
CA ALA A 78 13.92 -7.62 2.21
C ALA A 78 12.90 -6.93 3.13
N PHE A 79 13.01 -7.14 4.44
CA PHE A 79 12.18 -6.46 5.44
C PHE A 79 12.43 -4.95 5.47
N ALA A 80 13.69 -4.52 5.48
CA ALA A 80 14.04 -3.10 5.42
C ALA A 80 13.50 -2.42 4.14
N ILE A 81 13.63 -3.09 2.99
CA ILE A 81 13.05 -2.63 1.72
C ILE A 81 11.53 -2.50 1.83
N SER A 82 10.86 -3.51 2.39
CA SER A 82 9.40 -3.50 2.55
C SER A 82 8.90 -2.36 3.42
N ILE A 83 9.63 -2.01 4.49
CA ILE A 83 9.30 -0.88 5.36
C ILE A 83 9.43 0.43 4.59
N VAL A 84 10.56 0.65 3.90
CA VAL A 84 10.81 1.90 3.17
C VAL A 84 9.76 2.08 2.07
N ASP A 85 9.49 1.02 1.31
CA ASP A 85 8.45 1.00 0.28
C ASP A 85 7.08 1.37 0.85
N HIS A 86 6.67 0.73 1.95
CA HIS A 86 5.37 0.98 2.56
C HIS A 86 5.27 2.41 3.13
N VAL A 87 6.33 2.89 3.79
CA VAL A 87 6.39 4.25 4.32
C VAL A 87 6.28 5.29 3.21
N VAL A 88 7.00 5.12 2.10
CA VAL A 88 6.95 6.04 0.95
C VAL A 88 5.53 6.13 0.40
N LYS A 89 4.87 4.99 0.19
CA LYS A 89 3.50 4.92 -0.35
C LYS A 89 2.48 5.55 0.59
N ASN A 90 2.60 5.28 1.89
CA ASN A 90 1.70 5.84 2.89
C ASN A 90 1.93 7.35 3.05
N ALA A 91 3.17 7.83 3.00
CA ALA A 91 3.49 9.25 3.01
C ALA A 91 2.89 9.97 1.79
N VAL A 92 3.01 9.40 0.58
CA VAL A 92 2.39 9.96 -0.63
C VAL A 92 0.87 10.03 -0.48
N THR A 93 0.23 8.97 0.05
CA THR A 93 -1.22 8.96 0.30
C THR A 93 -1.65 10.05 1.29
N ILE A 94 -0.95 10.15 2.43
CA ILE A 94 -1.25 11.14 3.47
C ILE A 94 -1.06 12.56 2.91
N LEU A 95 0.09 12.84 2.29
CA LEU A 95 0.39 14.17 1.75
C LEU A 95 -0.57 14.55 0.61
N GLY A 96 -0.89 13.60 -0.29
CA GLY A 96 -1.86 13.82 -1.36
C GLY A 96 -3.26 14.09 -0.83
N GLY A 97 -3.67 13.37 0.22
CA GLY A 97 -4.93 13.61 0.93
C GLY A 97 -4.97 15.00 1.56
N LEU A 98 -3.94 15.36 2.34
CA LEU A 98 -3.83 16.68 2.97
C LEU A 98 -3.82 17.82 1.95
N ALA A 99 -3.07 17.67 0.85
CA ALA A 99 -3.04 18.65 -0.23
C ALA A 99 -4.40 18.80 -0.90
N SER A 100 -5.11 17.69 -1.14
CA SER A 100 -6.45 17.70 -1.73
C SER A 100 -7.47 18.37 -0.81
N MET A 101 -7.42 18.09 0.50
CA MET A 101 -8.27 18.74 1.50
C MET A 101 -8.03 20.24 1.56
N ALA A 102 -6.77 20.67 1.57
CA ALA A 102 -6.42 22.08 1.55
C ALA A 102 -6.89 22.77 0.26
N TRP A 103 -6.74 22.10 -0.89
CA TRP A 103 -7.16 22.63 -2.18
C TRP A 103 -8.67 22.76 -2.32
N LEU A 104 -9.41 21.74 -1.87
CA LEU A 104 -10.88 21.69 -1.96
C LEU A 104 -11.56 22.36 -0.76
N ASN A 105 -10.79 22.86 0.20
CA ASN A 105 -11.26 23.49 1.44
C ASN A 105 -12.26 22.61 2.22
N VAL A 106 -11.97 21.30 2.29
CA VAL A 106 -12.78 20.30 3.00
C VAL A 106 -12.16 20.01 4.36
N SER A 107 -12.98 20.05 5.42
CA SER A 107 -12.56 19.74 6.80
C SER A 107 -12.65 18.24 7.08
N LEU A 108 -11.61 17.68 7.71
CA LEU A 108 -11.61 16.30 8.22
C LEU A 108 -12.74 16.06 9.22
N THR A 109 -13.06 17.03 10.08
CA THR A 109 -14.12 16.89 11.07
C THR A 109 -15.47 16.71 10.39
N THR A 110 -15.76 17.53 9.38
CA THR A 110 -17.00 17.44 8.61
C THR A 110 -17.08 16.13 7.83
N ALA A 111 -15.99 15.72 7.16
CA ALA A 111 -15.95 14.45 6.44
C ALA A 111 -16.10 13.23 7.37
N VAL A 112 -15.54 13.29 8.59
CA VAL A 112 -15.69 12.24 9.60
C VAL A 112 -17.13 12.19 10.13
N GLU A 113 -17.73 13.34 10.45
CA GLU A 113 -19.13 13.41 10.89
C GLU A 113 -20.07 12.84 9.82
N GLU A 114 -19.93 13.29 8.56
CA GLU A 114 -20.72 12.77 7.44
C GLU A 114 -20.49 11.26 7.21
N SER A 115 -19.25 10.76 7.34
CA SER A 115 -18.97 9.32 7.22
C SER A 115 -19.61 8.49 8.33
N ARG A 116 -19.74 9.06 9.54
CA ARG A 116 -20.38 8.42 10.69
C ARG A 116 -21.89 8.41 10.53
N GLU A 117 -22.48 9.53 10.15
CA GLU A 117 -23.91 9.63 9.87
C GLU A 117 -24.31 8.66 8.74
N ALA A 118 -23.52 8.56 7.67
CA ALA A 118 -23.75 7.61 6.58
C ALA A 118 -23.71 6.15 7.06
N GLY A 119 -22.76 5.79 7.93
CA GLY A 119 -22.66 4.44 8.50
C GLY A 119 -23.81 4.09 9.45
N GLU A 120 -24.33 5.08 10.21
CA GLU A 120 -25.50 4.89 11.08
C GLU A 120 -26.79 4.67 10.27
N VAL A 121 -26.94 5.34 9.12
CA VAL A 121 -28.05 5.13 8.18
C VAL A 121 -28.00 3.74 7.52
N GLU A 122 -26.81 3.29 7.11
CA GLU A 122 -26.62 1.96 6.51
C GLU A 122 -26.89 0.83 7.53
N ALA A 123 -26.45 1.01 8.77
CA ALA A 123 -26.73 0.06 9.85
C ALA A 123 -28.23 -0.01 10.21
N ALA A 124 -28.93 1.12 10.20
CA ALA A 124 -30.37 1.16 10.43
C ALA A 124 -31.14 0.42 9.31
N ALA A 125 -30.78 0.67 8.05
CA ALA A 125 -31.38 0.00 6.89
C ALA A 125 -31.13 -1.53 6.91
N ALA A 126 -29.97 -1.99 7.41
CA ALA A 126 -29.67 -3.42 7.54
C ALA A 126 -30.42 -4.12 8.69
N THR A 127 -31.03 -3.38 9.62
CA THR A 127 -31.85 -3.92 10.70
C THR A 127 -33.35 -3.95 10.40
N GLU A 128 -33.77 -3.36 9.27
CA GLU A 128 -35.16 -3.32 8.81
C GLU A 128 -35.52 -4.45 7.82
N ASP A 129 -34.56 -5.32 7.47
CA ASP A 129 -34.72 -6.58 6.70
C ASP A 129 -34.62 -7.82 7.61
#